data_AF-A0A5D2QTS2-F1
#
_entry.id   AF-A0A5D2QTS2-F1
#
_cell.length_a   1.000
_cell.length_b   1.000
_cell.length_c   1.000
_cell.angle_alpha   90.00
_cell.angle_beta   90.00
_cell.angle_gamma   90.00
#
_symmetry.space_group_name_H-M   'P 1'
#
loop_
_entity.id
_entity.type
_entity.pdbx_description
1 polymer ?
#
loop_
_entity_poly.entity_id
_entity_poly.type
_entity_poly.pdbx_seq_one_letter_code
_entity_poly.pdbx_strand_id
1 'polypeptide(L)'
;MAFITKTLLNNILRRFIHQDFHEAVSSMTITDAFLFLMVHSVDKLGIWHRLPVILGLIYLAVRRHLHQQYNLINVGKTPSGVRFSPGDYPYRTADGCYNDPFNEGAGSQGSFFGRNIMPVHQTDKLMKPDPMVVATKLLTRTQYKDTDKQFNMIAASWIQFMIHDWIDHMENTNQKGWKCNIWKQ
;
A
#
# COMPACT_ATOMS: atom_id res chain seq x y z
N MET A 1 3.37 -36.71 4.21
CA MET A 1 3.90 -36.50 2.85
C MET A 1 4.00 -35.01 2.49
N ALA A 2 2.89 -34.26 2.44
CA ALA A 2 2.89 -32.83 2.04
C ALA A 2 3.75 -31.88 2.91
N PHE A 3 3.87 -32.17 4.21
CA PHE A 3 4.68 -31.36 5.14
C PHE A 3 6.20 -31.50 4.88
N ILE A 4 6.67 -32.74 4.67
CA ILE A 4 8.09 -33.04 4.41
C ILE A 4 8.52 -32.46 3.06
N THR A 5 7.66 -32.53 2.04
CA THR A 5 7.92 -31.93 0.72
C THR A 5 7.98 -30.40 0.79
N LYS A 6 7.12 -29.76 1.60
CA LYS A 6 7.14 -28.30 1.79
C LYS A 6 8.41 -27.83 2.49
N THR A 7 8.85 -28.54 3.54
CA THR A 7 10.08 -28.20 4.28
C THR A 7 11.34 -28.38 3.42
N LEU A 8 11.41 -29.45 2.63
CA LEU A 8 12.54 -29.69 1.72
C LEU A 8 12.62 -28.63 0.61
N LEU A 9 11.49 -28.31 -0.01
CA LEU A 9 11.39 -27.28 -1.05
C LEU A 9 11.79 -25.91 -0.48
N ASN A 10 11.27 -25.53 0.69
CA ASN A 10 11.62 -24.25 1.33
C ASN A 10 13.11 -24.15 1.65
N ASN A 11 13.77 -25.24 2.04
CA ASN A 11 15.21 -25.23 2.31
C ASN A 11 16.05 -25.03 1.04
N ILE A 12 15.60 -25.55 -0.11
CA ILE A 12 16.25 -25.33 -1.41
C ILE A 12 16.00 -23.88 -1.87
N LEU A 13 14.76 -23.41 -1.78
CA LEU A 13 14.36 -22.05 -2.16
C LEU A 13 15.11 -20.96 -1.36
N ARG A 14 15.35 -21.20 -0.06
CA ARG A 14 16.12 -20.29 0.82
C ARG A 14 17.52 -19.96 0.29
N ARG A 15 18.14 -20.84 -0.50
CA ARG A 15 19.47 -20.57 -1.11
C ARG A 15 19.41 -19.53 -2.23
N PHE A 16 18.27 -19.42 -2.90
CA PHE A 16 18.07 -18.54 -4.05
C PHE A 16 17.33 -17.25 -3.68
N ILE A 17 16.78 -17.16 -2.48
CA ILE A 17 15.98 -16.02 -2.00
C ILE A 17 16.78 -15.19 -0.99
N HIS A 18 16.69 -13.86 -1.10
CA HIS A 18 17.30 -12.93 -0.13
C HIS A 18 16.81 -13.21 1.30
N GLN A 19 17.70 -13.09 2.28
CA GLN A 19 17.44 -13.47 3.68
C GLN A 19 16.17 -12.79 4.25
N ASP A 20 15.98 -11.51 3.95
CA ASP A 20 14.84 -10.71 4.43
C ASP A 20 13.47 -11.24 3.96
N PHE A 21 13.43 -12.04 2.88
CA PHE A 21 12.18 -12.63 2.39
C PHE A 21 11.90 -14.03 2.94
N HIS A 22 12.80 -14.62 3.73
CA HIS A 22 12.62 -15.99 4.22
C HIS A 22 11.37 -16.13 5.10
N GLU A 23 11.08 -15.12 5.93
CA GLU A 23 9.88 -15.08 6.75
C GLU A 23 8.62 -15.01 5.88
N ALA A 24 8.58 -14.05 4.95
CA ALA A 24 7.45 -13.87 4.03
C ALA A 24 7.18 -15.12 3.20
N VAL A 25 8.21 -15.76 2.65
CA VAL A 25 8.06 -16.97 1.82
C VAL A 25 7.63 -18.18 2.64
N SER A 26 7.96 -18.24 3.92
CA SER A 26 7.58 -19.36 4.79
C SER A 26 6.08 -19.45 5.04
N SER A 27 5.37 -18.31 5.03
CA SER A 27 3.91 -18.24 5.18
C SER A 27 3.16 -18.51 3.87
N MET A 28 3.86 -18.53 2.72
CA MET A 28 3.24 -18.71 1.42
C MET A 28 2.78 -20.16 1.16
N THR A 29 1.84 -20.29 0.22
CA THR A 29 1.51 -21.57 -0.42
C THR A 29 2.68 -22.04 -1.29
N ILE A 30 2.72 -23.34 -1.66
CA ILE A 30 3.78 -23.86 -2.53
C ILE A 30 3.77 -23.18 -3.90
N THR A 31 2.58 -22.92 -4.44
CA THR A 31 2.39 -22.22 -5.71
C THR A 31 2.88 -20.78 -5.63
N ASP A 32 2.50 -20.05 -4.58
CA ASP A 32 2.92 -18.65 -4.43
C ASP A 32 4.40 -18.53 -4.12
N ALA A 33 5.01 -19.47 -3.40
CA ALA A 33 6.45 -19.52 -3.18
C ALA A 33 7.22 -19.73 -4.50
N PHE A 34 6.69 -20.55 -5.41
CA PHE A 34 7.26 -20.72 -6.75
C PHE A 34 7.10 -19.44 -7.60
N LEU A 35 5.92 -18.82 -7.59
CA LEU A 35 5.67 -17.55 -8.26
C LEU A 35 6.58 -16.43 -7.72
N PHE A 36 6.76 -16.38 -6.42
CA PHE A 36 7.68 -15.47 -5.75
C PHE A 36 9.12 -15.70 -6.22
N LEU A 37 9.58 -16.95 -6.29
CA LEU A 37 10.91 -17.26 -6.82
C LEU A 37 11.08 -16.71 -8.24
N MET A 38 10.10 -16.94 -9.12
CA MET A 38 10.14 -16.44 -10.51
C MET A 38 10.27 -14.91 -10.56
N VAL A 39 9.42 -14.19 -9.81
CA VAL A 39 9.48 -12.72 -9.71
C VAL A 39 10.82 -12.26 -9.14
N HIS A 40 11.28 -12.88 -8.05
CA HIS A 40 12.52 -12.54 -7.38
C HIS A 40 13.76 -12.77 -8.26
N SER A 41 13.76 -13.83 -9.09
CA SER A 41 14.82 -14.08 -10.06
C SER A 41 14.89 -12.98 -11.12
N VAL A 42 13.74 -12.51 -11.63
CA VAL A 42 13.69 -11.38 -12.57
C VAL A 42 14.12 -10.07 -11.89
N ASP A 43 13.75 -9.86 -10.63
CA ASP A 43 14.14 -8.69 -9.84
C ASP A 43 15.64 -8.61 -9.62
N LYS A 44 16.28 -9.74 -9.29
CA LYS A 44 17.74 -9.83 -9.10
C LYS A 44 18.52 -9.42 -10.34
N LEU A 45 17.93 -9.63 -11.51
CA LEU A 45 18.52 -9.20 -12.78
C LEU A 45 18.18 -7.73 -13.12
N GLY A 46 17.16 -7.15 -12.48
CA GLY A 46 16.75 -5.75 -12.70
C GLY A 46 16.17 -5.50 -14.09
N ILE A 47 15.65 -6.53 -14.77
CA ILE A 47 15.27 -6.46 -16.19
C ILE A 47 13.76 -6.40 -16.45
N TRP A 48 12.90 -6.45 -15.42
CA TRP A 48 11.45 -6.64 -15.61
C TRP A 48 10.81 -5.62 -16.57
N HIS A 49 11.21 -4.35 -16.48
CA HIS A 49 10.68 -3.26 -17.30
C HIS A 49 11.32 -3.18 -18.70
N ARG A 50 12.31 -4.05 -18.99
CA ARG A 50 12.94 -4.20 -20.30
C ARG A 50 12.51 -5.47 -21.03
N LEU A 51 11.68 -6.31 -20.41
CA LEU A 51 11.13 -7.50 -21.05
C LEU A 51 10.16 -7.10 -22.19
N PRO A 52 9.99 -7.96 -23.21
CA PRO A 52 8.88 -7.82 -24.15
C PRO A 52 7.54 -7.66 -23.43
N VAL A 53 6.65 -6.84 -23.98
CA VAL A 53 5.41 -6.39 -23.32
C VAL A 53 4.62 -7.54 -22.68
N ILE A 54 4.42 -8.64 -23.41
CA ILE A 54 3.65 -9.80 -22.91
C ILE A 54 4.31 -10.42 -21.66
N LEU A 55 5.64 -10.57 -21.67
CA LEU A 55 6.38 -11.10 -20.52
C LEU A 55 6.37 -10.12 -19.34
N GLY A 56 6.47 -8.81 -19.61
CA GLY A 56 6.32 -7.77 -18.60
C GLY A 56 4.93 -7.78 -17.95
N LEU A 57 3.87 -7.98 -18.74
CA LEU A 57 2.50 -8.09 -18.23
C LEU A 57 2.31 -9.34 -17.37
N ILE A 58 2.87 -10.49 -17.77
CA ILE A 58 2.85 -11.71 -16.94
C ILE A 58 3.56 -11.46 -15.61
N TYR A 59 4.75 -10.85 -15.64
CA TYR A 59 5.49 -10.49 -14.44
C TYR A 59 4.66 -9.57 -13.52
N LEU A 60 4.02 -8.52 -14.06
CA LEU A 60 3.19 -7.60 -13.29
C LEU A 60 1.95 -8.28 -12.72
N ALA A 61 1.30 -9.17 -13.47
CA ALA A 61 0.14 -9.93 -13.02
C ALA A 61 0.50 -10.83 -11.83
N VAL A 62 1.62 -11.54 -11.91
CA VAL A 62 2.11 -12.41 -10.83
C VAL A 62 2.51 -11.58 -9.60
N ARG A 63 3.26 -10.49 -9.78
CA ARG A 63 3.62 -9.58 -8.67
C ARG A 63 2.37 -9.00 -8.00
N ARG A 64 1.37 -8.60 -8.78
CA ARG A 64 0.09 -8.08 -8.25
C ARG A 64 -0.67 -9.14 -7.46
N HIS A 65 -0.75 -10.37 -7.95
CA HIS A 65 -1.37 -11.49 -7.23
C HIS A 65 -0.70 -11.71 -5.86
N LEU A 66 0.64 -11.75 -5.81
CA LEU A 66 1.37 -11.89 -4.55
C LEU A 66 1.05 -10.73 -3.58
N HIS A 67 1.01 -9.49 -4.06
CA HIS A 67 0.63 -8.35 -3.21
C HIS A 67 -0.83 -8.41 -2.72
N GLN A 68 -1.76 -8.89 -3.55
CA GLN A 68 -3.16 -9.06 -3.13
C GLN A 68 -3.30 -10.11 -2.03
N GLN A 69 -2.54 -11.21 -2.11
CA GLN A 69 -2.61 -12.29 -1.11
C GLN A 69 -1.90 -11.94 0.20
N TYR A 70 -0.75 -11.26 0.14
CA TYR A 70 0.16 -11.11 1.28
C TYR A 70 0.34 -9.66 1.78
N ASN A 71 -0.23 -8.67 1.09
CA ASN A 71 -0.10 -7.24 1.42
C ASN A 71 -1.45 -6.51 1.51
N LEU A 72 -2.54 -7.20 1.86
CA LEU A 72 -3.82 -6.56 2.20
C LEU A 72 -4.16 -6.89 3.66
N ILE A 73 -3.84 -5.95 4.55
CA ILE A 73 -4.01 -6.11 6.00
C ILE A 73 -5.18 -5.24 6.45
N ASN A 74 -6.22 -5.90 6.95
CA ASN A 74 -7.38 -5.24 7.53
C ASN A 74 -7.03 -4.53 8.84
N VAL A 75 -7.65 -3.38 9.10
CA VAL A 75 -7.47 -2.59 10.32
C VAL A 75 -8.83 -2.32 10.95
N GLY A 76 -8.93 -2.53 12.26
CA GLY A 76 -10.19 -2.42 12.99
C GLY A 76 -11.07 -3.68 12.85
N LYS A 77 -12.28 -3.61 13.40
CA LYS A 77 -13.28 -4.66 13.20
C LYS A 77 -13.90 -4.47 11.83
N THR A 78 -13.94 -5.52 11.01
CA THR A 78 -14.78 -5.52 9.81
C THR A 78 -16.22 -5.31 10.26
N PRO A 79 -16.89 -4.21 9.88
CA PRO A 79 -18.28 -3.98 10.24
C PRO A 79 -19.12 -5.11 9.63
N SER A 80 -19.59 -6.03 10.48
CA SER A 80 -20.68 -6.93 10.12
C SER A 80 -21.97 -6.09 10.21
N GLY A 81 -22.21 -5.26 9.20
CA GLY A 81 -23.43 -4.45 9.09
C GLY A 81 -24.67 -5.35 8.98
N VAL A 82 -25.85 -4.76 9.13
CA VAL A 82 -27.09 -5.47 8.79
C VAL A 82 -27.05 -5.74 7.29
N ARG A 83 -27.38 -6.96 6.86
CA ARG A 83 -27.45 -7.27 5.43
C ARG A 83 -28.43 -6.31 4.76
N PHE A 84 -27.97 -5.64 3.71
CA PHE A 84 -28.80 -4.79 2.86
C PHE A 84 -28.87 -5.37 1.45
N SER A 85 -29.91 -5.00 0.70
CA SER A 85 -30.01 -5.37 -0.71
C SER A 85 -29.28 -4.31 -1.55
N PRO A 86 -28.33 -4.70 -2.42
CA PRO A 86 -27.68 -3.74 -3.32
C PRO A 86 -28.67 -3.01 -4.25
N GLY A 87 -29.86 -3.60 -4.48
CA GLY A 87 -30.92 -2.96 -5.26
C GLY A 87 -31.53 -1.72 -4.61
N ASP A 88 -31.39 -1.56 -3.29
CA ASP A 88 -31.90 -0.39 -2.55
C ASP A 88 -30.99 0.84 -2.74
N TYR A 89 -29.73 0.61 -3.13
CA TYR A 89 -28.71 1.65 -3.33
C TYR A 89 -28.03 1.55 -4.71
N PRO A 90 -28.77 1.76 -5.83
CA PRO A 90 -28.22 1.66 -7.19
C PRO A 90 -27.39 2.91 -7.60
N TYR A 91 -26.90 3.68 -6.62
CA TYR A 91 -26.18 4.93 -6.80
C TYR A 91 -25.09 5.06 -5.73
N ARG A 92 -24.12 5.96 -5.94
CA ARG A 92 -23.09 6.27 -4.93
C ARG A 92 -23.69 7.17 -3.85
N THR A 93 -23.72 6.73 -2.61
CA THR A 93 -24.18 7.56 -1.50
C THR A 93 -23.18 8.67 -1.20
N ALA A 94 -23.64 9.76 -0.57
CA ALA A 94 -22.82 10.94 -0.28
C ALA A 94 -21.66 10.65 0.68
N ASP A 95 -21.81 9.66 1.55
CA ASP A 95 -20.84 9.23 2.57
C ASP A 95 -20.05 7.97 2.16
N GLY A 96 -20.35 7.37 1.01
CA GLY A 96 -19.70 6.16 0.50
C GLY A 96 -20.18 4.84 1.12
N CYS A 97 -21.22 4.85 1.97
CA CYS A 97 -21.83 3.65 2.53
C CYS A 97 -22.57 2.79 1.48
N TYR A 98 -22.91 1.56 1.88
CA TYR A 98 -23.73 0.59 1.12
C TYR A 98 -23.15 0.17 -0.23
N ASN A 99 -21.83 0.24 -0.39
CA ASN A 99 -21.15 -0.17 -1.63
C ASN A 99 -20.83 -1.67 -1.64
N ASP A 100 -20.19 -2.18 -0.57
CA ASP A 100 -19.93 -3.62 -0.40
C ASP A 100 -21.18 -4.31 0.16
N PRO A 101 -21.82 -5.25 -0.57
CA PRO A 101 -23.02 -5.95 -0.13
C PRO A 101 -22.89 -6.68 1.22
N PHE A 102 -21.66 -6.97 1.63
CA PHE A 102 -21.36 -7.70 2.87
C PHE A 102 -20.83 -6.80 3.98
N ASN A 103 -20.54 -5.53 3.67
CA ASN A 103 -19.99 -4.56 4.60
C ASN A 103 -20.45 -3.14 4.24
N GLU A 104 -21.55 -2.71 4.86
CA GLU A 104 -22.16 -1.40 4.68
C GLU A 104 -21.18 -0.22 4.79
N GLY A 105 -20.21 -0.28 5.70
CA GLY A 105 -19.25 0.81 5.94
C GLY A 105 -17.93 0.68 5.17
N ALA A 106 -17.79 -0.30 4.27
CA ALA A 106 -16.55 -0.45 3.51
C ALA A 106 -16.35 0.72 2.54
N GLY A 107 -15.29 1.51 2.77
CA GLY A 107 -14.97 2.66 1.93
C GLY A 107 -15.80 3.91 2.23
N SER A 108 -16.59 3.91 3.31
CA SER A 108 -17.31 5.09 3.74
C SER A 108 -16.41 6.09 4.47
N GLN A 109 -16.88 7.34 4.58
CA GLN A 109 -16.24 8.36 5.41
C GLN A 109 -16.13 7.87 6.87
N GLY A 110 -15.01 8.17 7.52
CA GLY A 110 -14.75 7.79 8.92
C GLY A 110 -14.34 6.34 9.13
N SER A 111 -14.20 5.54 8.05
CA SER A 111 -13.65 4.19 8.12
C SER A 111 -12.13 4.17 8.38
N PHE A 112 -11.61 3.04 8.85
CA PHE A 112 -10.17 2.89 9.12
C PHE A 112 -9.35 2.76 7.83
N PHE A 113 -8.15 3.36 7.81
CA PHE A 113 -7.15 3.08 6.79
C PHE A 113 -6.60 1.65 6.94
N GLY A 114 -6.74 0.84 5.88
CA GLY A 114 -6.07 -0.45 5.76
C GLY A 114 -4.54 -0.31 5.68
N ARG A 115 -3.83 -1.43 5.69
CA ARG A 115 -2.36 -1.44 5.58
C ARG A 115 -1.88 -2.43 4.53
N ASN A 116 -0.75 -2.12 3.89
CA ASN A 116 -0.06 -3.06 3.01
C ASN A 116 1.16 -3.73 3.66
N ILE A 117 1.63 -3.18 4.77
CA ILE A 117 2.79 -3.65 5.53
C ILE A 117 2.44 -3.56 7.02
N MET A 118 2.96 -4.51 7.80
CA MET A 118 2.78 -4.52 9.26
C MET A 118 3.33 -3.24 9.88
N PRO A 119 2.61 -2.61 10.82
CA PRO A 119 3.04 -1.37 11.45
C PRO A 119 4.31 -1.61 12.26
N VAL A 120 5.33 -0.77 12.05
CA VAL A 120 6.52 -0.73 12.88
C VAL A 120 6.35 0.40 13.88
N HIS A 121 6.36 0.09 15.17
CA HIS A 121 6.25 1.09 16.23
C HIS A 121 7.50 1.98 16.25
N GLN A 122 7.31 3.29 16.10
CA GLN A 122 8.40 4.29 16.01
C GLN A 122 8.22 5.48 16.96
N THR A 123 7.33 5.38 17.95
CA THR A 123 6.98 6.48 18.86
C THR A 123 8.20 7.04 19.62
N ASP A 124 9.21 6.21 19.88
CA ASP A 124 10.48 6.57 20.52
C ASP A 124 11.49 7.26 19.57
N LYS A 125 11.22 7.23 18.26
CA LYS A 125 12.11 7.70 17.19
C LYS A 125 11.50 8.79 16.32
N LEU A 126 10.36 9.36 16.70
CA LEU A 126 9.70 10.42 15.93
C LEU A 126 10.61 11.61 15.60
N MET A 127 11.56 11.93 16.49
CA MET A 127 12.52 13.02 16.33
C MET A 127 13.94 12.54 16.00
N LYS A 128 14.12 11.29 15.53
CA LYS A 128 15.44 10.68 15.30
C LYS A 128 15.56 10.08 13.89
N PRO A 129 16.31 10.71 12.96
CA PRO A 129 16.93 12.03 13.08
C PRO A 129 15.88 13.15 13.19
N ASP A 130 16.31 14.34 13.59
CA ASP A 130 15.43 15.51 13.67
C ASP A 130 14.75 15.75 12.30
N PRO A 131 13.41 15.80 12.22
CA PRO A 131 12.69 15.98 10.96
C PRO A 131 13.06 17.27 10.24
N MET A 132 13.41 18.34 10.97
CA MET A 132 13.85 19.61 10.38
C MET A 132 15.22 19.48 9.73
N VAL A 133 16.11 18.66 10.29
CA VAL A 133 17.41 18.36 9.67
C VAL A 133 17.21 17.58 8.36
N VAL A 134 16.29 16.60 8.34
CA VAL A 134 15.93 15.87 7.11
C VAL A 134 15.32 16.82 6.08
N ALA A 135 14.35 17.65 6.47
CA ALA A 135 13.72 18.61 5.57
C ALA A 135 14.75 19.58 4.97
N THR A 136 15.58 20.18 5.82
CA THR A 136 16.54 21.21 5.41
C THR A 136 17.64 20.64 4.52
N LYS A 137 18.19 19.47 4.88
CA LYS A 137 19.36 18.90 4.17
C LYS A 137 18.99 18.08 2.94
N LEU A 138 17.83 17.43 2.92
CA LEU A 138 17.46 16.47 1.88
C LEU A 138 16.27 16.88 1.01
N LEU A 139 15.34 17.71 1.53
CA LEU A 139 14.09 18.03 0.82
C LEU A 139 14.02 19.48 0.31
N THR A 140 14.76 20.41 0.92
CA THR A 140 14.83 21.80 0.46
C THR A 140 15.23 21.85 -1.01
N ARG A 141 14.39 22.48 -1.82
CA ARG A 141 14.67 22.69 -3.24
C ARG A 141 15.86 23.66 -3.38
N THR A 142 16.98 23.16 -3.86
CA THR A 142 18.17 23.97 -4.18
C THR A 142 18.19 24.37 -5.65
N GLN A 143 17.97 23.40 -6.53
CA GLN A 143 17.83 23.59 -7.97
C GLN A 143 16.49 22.99 -8.42
N TYR A 144 15.78 23.72 -9.28
CA TYR A 144 14.56 23.21 -9.87
C TYR A 144 14.89 22.09 -10.87
N LYS A 145 14.25 20.94 -10.71
CA LYS A 145 14.28 19.81 -11.65
C LYS A 145 12.85 19.58 -12.13
N ASP A 146 12.64 19.68 -13.43
CA ASP A 146 11.37 19.39 -14.07
C ASP A 146 11.34 17.95 -14.61
N THR A 147 10.28 17.63 -15.34
CA THR A 147 10.08 16.32 -15.99
C THR A 147 10.12 16.43 -17.51
N ASP A 148 10.81 17.47 -18.00
CA ASP A 148 10.87 17.87 -19.39
C ASP A 148 9.47 17.97 -20.04
N LYS A 149 9.18 17.08 -20.99
CA LYS A 149 7.92 17.02 -21.74
C LYS A 149 6.99 15.89 -21.26
N GLN A 150 7.42 15.09 -20.28
CA GLN A 150 6.68 13.91 -19.86
C GLN A 150 5.47 14.24 -18.99
N PHE A 151 5.57 15.23 -18.10
CA PHE A 151 4.54 15.51 -17.11
C PHE A 151 4.34 17.02 -16.88
N ASN A 152 3.17 17.53 -17.25
CA ASN A 152 2.85 18.96 -17.19
C ASN A 152 2.16 19.35 -15.86
N MET A 153 1.93 20.65 -15.67
CA MET A 153 1.27 21.17 -14.46
C MET A 153 -0.20 20.73 -14.33
N ILE A 154 -0.90 20.46 -15.42
CA ILE A 154 -2.27 19.94 -15.38
C ILE A 154 -2.26 18.55 -14.75
N ALA A 155 -1.31 17.70 -15.12
CA ALA A 155 -1.15 16.38 -14.54
C ALA A 155 -0.78 16.44 -13.04
N ALA A 156 0.02 17.44 -12.63
CA ALA A 156 0.31 17.70 -11.23
C ALA A 156 -0.93 18.14 -10.43
N SER A 157 -1.76 19.03 -10.99
CA SER A 157 -3.03 19.43 -10.37
C SER A 157 -4.03 18.28 -10.32
N TRP A 158 -4.05 17.42 -11.35
CA TRP A 158 -4.91 16.25 -11.40
C TRP A 158 -4.63 15.28 -10.26
N ILE A 159 -3.37 14.95 -9.98
CA ILE A 159 -3.06 14.00 -8.89
C ILE A 159 -3.42 14.58 -7.52
N GLN A 160 -3.29 15.89 -7.31
CA GLN A 160 -3.78 16.54 -6.08
C GLN A 160 -5.31 16.49 -5.99
N PHE A 161 -6.01 16.72 -7.10
CA PHE A 161 -7.47 16.59 -7.17
C PHE A 161 -7.93 15.17 -6.84
N MET A 162 -7.22 14.14 -7.30
CA MET A 162 -7.49 12.74 -6.92
C MET A 162 -7.25 12.50 -5.42
N ILE A 163 -6.21 13.10 -4.80
CA ILE A 163 -5.98 12.97 -3.36
C ILE A 163 -7.16 13.54 -2.56
N HIS A 164 -7.74 14.67 -2.99
CA HIS A 164 -8.94 15.25 -2.36
C HIS A 164 -10.19 14.37 -2.49
N ASP A 165 -10.24 13.47 -3.49
CA ASP A 165 -11.30 12.47 -3.62
C ASP A 165 -11.04 11.24 -2.73
N TRP A 166 -9.77 10.86 -2.53
CA TRP A 166 -9.44 9.57 -1.94
C TRP A 166 -9.19 9.59 -0.43
N ILE A 167 -8.34 10.48 0.07
CA ILE A 167 -7.74 10.30 1.40
C ILE A 167 -7.47 11.60 2.15
N ASP A 168 -7.86 11.63 3.42
CA ASP A 168 -7.39 12.58 4.42
C ASP A 168 -7.39 11.93 5.82
N HIS A 169 -6.45 12.30 6.68
CA HIS A 169 -6.35 11.75 8.03
C HIS A 169 -7.16 12.61 9.00
N MET A 170 -8.02 11.98 9.80
CA MET A 170 -8.67 12.67 10.91
C MET A 170 -7.63 13.12 11.95
N GLU A 171 -7.65 14.40 12.28
CA GLU A 171 -6.73 15.00 13.23
C GLU A 171 -7.32 15.03 14.65
N ASN A 172 -6.46 14.96 15.67
CA ASN A 172 -6.87 15.12 17.06
C ASN A 172 -7.04 16.61 17.39
N THR A 173 -8.02 16.97 18.22
CA THR A 173 -8.27 18.35 18.68
C THR A 173 -7.16 18.91 19.58
N ASN A 174 -6.29 18.06 20.12
CA ASN A 174 -5.17 18.43 20.99
C ASN A 174 -3.83 18.58 20.23
N GLN A 175 -3.83 19.25 19.08
CA GLN A 175 -2.58 19.58 18.37
C GLN A 175 -1.68 20.48 19.24
N LYS A 176 -0.65 19.89 19.85
CA LYS A 176 0.50 20.64 20.41
C LYS A 176 1.49 20.96 19.30
N GLY A 177 1.11 21.86 18.39
CA GLY A 177 1.96 22.29 17.29
C GLY A 177 1.25 23.32 16.42
N TRP A 178 1.68 24.58 16.52
CA TRP A 178 1.20 25.75 15.77
C TRP A 178 -0.27 26.13 16.00
N LYS A 179 -0.51 27.00 16.99
CA LYS A 179 -1.74 27.80 17.05
C LYS A 179 -1.80 28.71 15.82
N CYS A 180 -2.34 28.21 14.72
CA CYS A 180 -2.85 29.08 13.66
C CYS A 180 -4.22 29.58 14.13
N ASN A 181 -4.27 30.79 14.69
CA ASN A 181 -5.51 31.48 15.01
C ASN A 181 -6.25 31.82 13.70
N ILE A 182 -7.00 30.88 13.13
CA ILE A 182 -7.83 31.14 11.93
C ILE A 182 -9.34 31.08 12.22
N TRP A 183 -9.75 30.77 13.46
CA TRP A 183 -11.17 30.87 13.82
C TRP A 183 -11.35 31.64 15.13
N LYS A 184 -11.26 32.96 15.03
CA LYS A 184 -12.06 33.89 15.83
C LYS A 184 -13.10 34.50 14.88
N GLN A 185 -14.24 33.83 14.80
CA GLN A 185 -15.57 34.42 14.62
C GLN A 185 -16.59 33.35 14.99
#